data_AF-A0A1W9Q3E7-F1
#
_entry.id   AF-A0A1W9Q3E7-F1
#
_cell.length_a   1.000
_cell.length_b   1.000
_cell.length_c   1.000
_cell.angle_alpha   90.00
_cell.angle_beta   90.00
_cell.angle_gamma   90.00
#
_symmetry.space_group_name_H-M   'P 1'
#
loop_
_entity.id
_entity.type
_entity.pdbx_description
1 polymer ?
#
loop_
_entity_poly.entity_id
_entity_poly.type
_entity_poly.pdbx_seq_one_letter_code
_entity_poly.pdbx_strand_id
1 'polypeptide(L)'
;MSFKIWLINLMLIIAAALAGIEVYGVWSNIRPSEPPKRSASIASKKEEQRPVETIARTPPPPEEYFEPVVAKNLFSPDRTAYRPETSDSPEPALTAEAEKNLKGLSLYGVVIANDCQKALVMDKLSKNRPFPGKAPRRGPGRDETLWVKVGDVMGDFTVTAIAPDKISLSAGGATYDLFLHDKENPKSRSTVKTASAPTVVVRGGDLPRPAPASTTQPAAKPRPVSASRQGGGAGTALKPASGTPAPGQPAVASGKAARNPFQHPAAAQPSAGAVARSRGNASEAAKTNPFLRALRNRGIIPKQ
;
A
#
# COMPACT_ATOMS: atom_id res chain seq x y z
N MET A 1 55.09 -9.38 -33.87
CA MET A 1 53.82 -9.78 -33.23
C MET A 1 52.80 -8.66 -33.43
N SER A 2 51.62 -8.98 -33.93
CA SER A 2 50.77 -8.04 -34.66
C SER A 2 50.11 -6.99 -33.74
N PHE A 3 50.47 -5.71 -33.93
CA PHE A 3 49.89 -4.54 -33.24
C PHE A 3 48.35 -4.53 -33.19
N LYS A 4 47.71 -5.14 -34.19
CA LYS A 4 46.25 -5.31 -34.28
C LYS A 4 45.65 -6.09 -33.09
N ILE A 5 46.34 -7.12 -32.61
CA ILE A 5 45.86 -7.96 -31.48
C ILE A 5 45.98 -7.17 -30.17
N TRP A 6 47.04 -6.38 -30.03
CA TRP A 6 47.24 -5.51 -28.88
C TRP A 6 46.17 -4.42 -28.77
N LEU A 7 45.80 -3.82 -29.92
CA LEU A 7 44.74 -2.79 -29.97
C LEU A 7 43.37 -3.33 -29.52
N ILE A 8 43.03 -4.56 -29.92
CA ILE A 8 41.75 -5.19 -29.55
C ILE A 8 41.67 -5.42 -28.03
N ASN A 9 42.74 -5.93 -27.43
CA ASN A 9 42.79 -6.14 -25.97
C ASN A 9 42.69 -4.81 -25.21
N LEU A 10 43.36 -3.76 -25.69
CA LEU A 10 43.27 -2.43 -25.09
C LEU A 10 41.83 -1.88 -25.14
N MET A 11 41.16 -2.03 -26.29
CA MET A 11 39.78 -1.57 -26.46
C MET A 11 38.81 -2.34 -25.54
N LEU A 12 39.02 -3.66 -25.35
CA LEU A 12 38.24 -4.46 -24.41
C LEU A 12 38.39 -4.00 -22.96
N ILE A 13 39.63 -3.68 -22.53
CA ILE A 13 39.90 -3.20 -21.16
C ILE A 13 39.19 -1.86 -20.91
N ILE A 14 39.25 -0.95 -21.88
CA ILE A 14 38.57 0.35 -21.79
C ILE A 14 37.04 0.16 -21.71
N ALA A 15 36.46 -0.70 -22.56
CA ALA A 15 35.03 -1.00 -22.52
C ALA A 15 34.59 -1.62 -21.19
N ALA A 16 35.40 -2.53 -20.63
CA ALA A 16 35.14 -3.13 -19.32
C ALA A 16 35.22 -2.09 -18.18
N ALA A 17 36.18 -1.17 -18.23
CA ALA A 17 36.30 -0.09 -17.26
C ALA A 17 35.09 0.86 -17.29
N LEU A 18 34.63 1.25 -18.48
CA LEU A 18 33.44 2.11 -18.64
C LEU A 18 32.17 1.42 -18.11
N ALA A 19 31.98 0.13 -18.43
CA ALA A 19 30.87 -0.65 -17.87
C ALA A 19 30.98 -0.78 -16.33
N GLY A 20 32.19 -0.91 -15.80
CA GLY A 20 32.45 -0.95 -14.36
C GLY A 20 32.07 0.34 -13.65
N ILE A 21 32.32 1.51 -14.24
CA ILE A 21 31.98 2.81 -13.66
C ILE A 21 30.46 2.99 -13.54
N GLU A 22 29.70 2.61 -14.57
CA GLU A 22 28.23 2.65 -14.55
C GLU A 22 27.65 1.72 -13.45
N VAL A 23 28.16 0.49 -13.37
CA VAL A 23 27.74 -0.47 -12.32
C VAL A 23 28.13 0.04 -10.93
N TYR A 24 29.33 0.60 -10.79
CA TYR A 24 29.78 1.22 -9.54
C TYR A 24 28.91 2.43 -9.17
N GLY A 25 28.45 3.22 -10.14
CA GLY A 25 27.51 4.32 -9.92
C GLY A 25 26.16 3.85 -9.36
N VAL A 26 25.63 2.72 -9.84
CA VAL A 26 24.40 2.12 -9.31
C VAL A 26 24.60 1.57 -7.89
N TRP A 27 25.75 0.97 -7.63
CA TRP A 27 26.06 0.39 -6.32
C TRP A 27 26.45 1.44 -5.27
N SER A 28 27.17 2.48 -5.65
CA SER A 28 27.59 3.58 -4.76
C SER A 28 26.50 4.62 -4.53
N ASN A 29 25.51 4.74 -5.43
CA ASN A 29 24.28 5.49 -5.16
C ASN A 29 23.29 4.74 -4.27
N ILE A 30 23.63 3.55 -3.78
CA ILE A 30 23.09 3.06 -2.51
C ILE A 30 23.72 3.93 -1.42
N ARG A 31 23.35 5.22 -1.38
CA ARG A 31 23.52 6.00 -0.17
C ARG A 31 22.78 5.21 0.90
N PRO A 32 23.43 4.88 2.05
CA PRO A 32 22.71 4.41 3.22
C PRO A 32 21.56 5.39 3.37
N SER A 33 20.31 4.93 3.24
CA SER A 33 19.17 5.82 3.22
C SER A 33 19.34 6.73 4.43
N GLU A 34 19.61 8.02 4.20
CA GLU A 34 19.67 8.97 5.30
C GLU A 34 18.35 8.72 6.03
N PRO A 35 18.38 8.29 7.31
CA PRO A 35 17.15 8.06 8.05
C PRO A 35 16.32 9.31 7.85
N PRO A 36 15.04 9.18 7.48
CA PRO A 36 14.23 10.30 7.01
C PRO A 36 14.50 11.46 7.93
N LYS A 37 15.12 12.52 7.39
CA LYS A 37 15.33 13.77 8.12
C LYS A 37 13.95 14.15 8.62
N ARG A 38 13.69 13.84 9.90
CA ARG A 38 12.64 14.47 10.68
C ARG A 38 12.85 15.93 10.38
N SER A 39 11.88 16.52 9.69
CA SER A 39 11.78 17.96 9.52
C SER A 39 12.14 18.56 10.87
N ALA A 40 13.25 19.27 10.88
CA ALA A 40 13.83 19.87 12.06
C ALA A 40 12.79 20.80 12.66
N SER A 41 12.03 20.29 13.63
CA SER A 41 11.40 21.14 14.61
C SER A 41 12.53 21.69 15.45
N ILE A 42 12.81 22.98 15.25
CA ILE A 42 13.34 23.90 16.24
C ILE A 42 14.80 23.64 16.63
N ALA A 43 15.64 24.57 16.18
CA ALA A 43 17.03 24.75 16.53
C ALA A 43 17.35 24.43 18.00
N SER A 44 18.27 23.49 18.20
CA SER A 44 19.00 23.31 19.45
C SER A 44 19.86 24.55 19.72
N LYS A 45 19.27 25.51 20.44
CA LYS A 45 19.98 26.59 21.09
C LYS A 45 20.78 25.99 22.26
N LYS A 46 22.09 26.23 22.23
CA LYS A 46 23.10 26.01 23.26
C LYS A 46 22.50 25.93 24.67
N GLU A 47 22.76 24.80 25.31
CA GLU A 47 22.37 24.42 26.67
C GLU A 47 22.99 25.38 27.69
N GLU A 48 22.25 26.43 28.02
CA GLU A 48 22.41 27.21 29.23
C GLU A 48 21.34 26.69 30.20
N GLN A 49 21.78 26.23 31.37
CA GLN A 49 20.95 25.55 32.38
C GLN A 49 19.65 26.31 32.63
N ARG A 50 18.53 25.78 32.13
CA ARG A 50 17.22 26.38 32.39
C ARG A 50 16.82 26.12 33.84
N PRO A 51 16.36 27.16 34.57
CA PRO A 51 15.70 27.01 35.86
C PRO A 51 14.51 26.04 35.72
N VAL A 52 14.32 25.20 36.73
CA VAL A 52 13.23 24.24 36.87
C VAL A 52 11.90 24.86 36.41
N GLU A 53 11.43 24.46 35.22
CA GLU A 53 10.13 24.87 34.69
C GLU A 53 9.04 24.25 35.57
N THR A 54 8.45 25.07 36.44
CA THR A 54 7.20 24.75 37.11
C THR A 54 6.16 24.42 36.05
N ILE A 55 5.61 23.19 36.13
CA ILE A 55 4.55 22.67 35.26
C ILE A 55 3.40 23.68 35.22
N ALA A 56 3.35 24.47 34.15
CA ALA A 56 2.26 25.38 33.91
C ALA A 56 1.00 24.55 33.71
N ARG A 57 0.05 24.67 34.64
CA ARG A 57 -1.27 24.05 34.50
C ARG A 57 -2.00 24.79 33.39
N THR A 58 -2.04 24.20 32.20
CA THR A 58 -2.86 24.72 31.10
C THR A 58 -4.32 24.71 31.56
N PRO A 59 -5.04 25.83 31.47
CA PRO A 59 -6.47 25.85 31.80
C PRO A 59 -7.21 24.86 30.89
N PRO A 60 -8.21 24.12 31.42
CA PRO A 60 -8.99 23.21 30.60
C PRO A 60 -9.68 24.01 29.47
N PRO A 61 -9.84 23.39 28.27
CA PRO A 61 -10.52 24.03 27.16
C PRO A 61 -11.98 24.36 27.53
N PRO A 62 -12.54 25.43 26.94
CA PRO A 62 -13.91 25.86 27.22
C PRO A 62 -14.93 24.77 26.88
N GLU A 63 -16.05 24.77 27.61
CA GLU A 63 -17.08 23.72 27.55
C GLU A 63 -17.70 23.53 26.17
N GLU A 64 -17.72 24.59 25.34
CA GLU A 64 -18.17 24.57 23.94
C GLU A 64 -17.42 23.51 23.10
N TYR A 65 -16.16 23.22 23.45
CA TYR A 65 -15.36 22.20 22.75
C TYR A 65 -15.89 20.77 22.97
N PHE A 66 -16.64 20.55 24.05
CA PHE A 66 -17.23 19.26 24.40
C PHE A 66 -18.69 19.11 23.94
N GLU A 67 -19.33 20.19 23.49
CA GLU A 67 -20.71 20.17 23.00
C GLU A 67 -20.96 19.12 21.90
N PRO A 68 -20.06 18.92 20.92
CA PRO A 68 -20.25 17.88 19.90
C PRO A 68 -20.21 16.45 20.45
N VAL A 69 -19.51 16.23 21.58
CA VAL A 69 -19.42 14.92 22.25
C VAL A 69 -20.66 14.66 23.08
N VAL A 70 -21.17 15.70 23.76
CA VAL A 70 -22.43 15.65 24.52
C VAL A 70 -23.63 15.47 23.58
N ALA A 71 -23.65 16.18 22.45
CA ALA A 71 -24.68 16.01 21.42
C ALA A 71 -24.68 14.60 20.81
N LYS A 72 -23.52 13.93 20.78
CA LYS A 72 -23.34 12.54 20.34
C LYS A 72 -23.30 11.56 21.51
N ASN A 73 -24.13 11.80 22.54
CA ASN A 73 -24.18 10.93 23.71
C ASN A 73 -24.51 9.48 23.31
N LEU A 74 -23.55 8.58 23.51
CA LEU A 74 -23.68 7.14 23.22
C LEU A 74 -24.68 6.43 24.14
N PHE A 75 -25.14 7.12 25.20
CA PHE A 75 -26.07 6.64 26.21
C PHE A 75 -27.41 7.38 26.20
N SER A 76 -27.75 8.10 25.13
CA SER A 76 -29.10 8.64 25.01
C SER A 76 -30.12 7.48 24.96
N PRO A 77 -31.24 7.57 25.70
CA PRO A 77 -32.26 6.52 25.73
C PRO A 77 -32.91 6.31 24.36
N ASP A 78 -32.85 7.32 23.49
CA ASP A 78 -33.39 7.31 22.13
C ASP A 78 -32.43 6.71 21.08
N ARG A 79 -31.36 6.03 21.51
CA ARG A 79 -30.38 5.47 20.59
C ARG A 79 -30.97 4.30 19.81
N THR A 80 -31.41 4.57 18.58
CA THR A 80 -31.68 3.53 17.59
C THR A 80 -30.38 2.81 17.26
N ALA A 81 -30.38 1.48 17.30
CA ALA A 81 -29.23 0.67 16.92
C ALA A 81 -28.69 1.14 15.57
N TYR A 82 -27.38 1.33 15.47
CA TYR A 82 -26.72 1.77 14.24
C TYR A 82 -27.09 0.80 13.12
N ARG A 83 -28.02 1.22 12.26
CA ARG A 83 -28.24 0.60 10.97
C ARG A 83 -27.17 1.23 10.09
N PRO A 84 -26.17 0.47 9.61
CA PRO A 84 -25.22 1.03 8.66
C PRO A 84 -26.04 1.68 7.55
N GLU A 85 -25.82 2.97 7.32
CA GLU A 85 -26.37 3.64 6.16
C GLU A 85 -25.81 2.88 4.96
N THR A 86 -26.62 1.98 4.41
CA THR A 86 -26.42 1.44 3.08
C THR A 86 -26.44 2.67 2.19
N SER A 87 -25.25 3.15 1.83
CA SER A 87 -25.14 4.24 0.87
C SER A 87 -25.76 3.72 -0.41
N ASP A 88 -27.01 4.09 -0.69
CA ASP A 88 -27.73 3.85 -1.95
C ASP A 88 -27.12 4.66 -3.11
N SER A 89 -25.81 4.96 -3.04
CA SER A 89 -25.05 5.28 -4.23
C SER A 89 -25.05 4.01 -5.07
N PRO A 90 -25.60 4.03 -6.30
CA PRO A 90 -25.66 2.84 -7.14
C PRO A 90 -24.24 2.32 -7.33
N GLU A 91 -23.91 1.27 -6.57
CA GLU A 91 -22.63 0.60 -6.67
C GLU A 91 -22.60 0.08 -8.11
N PRO A 92 -21.65 0.53 -8.93
CA PRO A 92 -21.58 0.10 -10.32
C PRO A 92 -21.50 -1.42 -10.29
N ALA A 93 -22.54 -2.07 -10.81
CA ALA A 93 -22.69 -3.51 -10.76
C ALA A 93 -21.44 -4.16 -11.35
N LEU A 94 -20.59 -4.61 -10.43
CA LEU A 94 -19.37 -5.33 -10.70
C LEU A 94 -19.74 -6.55 -11.54
N THR A 95 -19.10 -6.72 -12.70
CA THR A 95 -19.18 -8.01 -13.35
C THR A 95 -18.53 -9.03 -12.41
N ALA A 96 -19.19 -10.16 -12.16
CA ALA A 96 -18.69 -11.19 -11.25
C ALA A 96 -17.26 -11.67 -11.60
N GLU A 97 -16.87 -11.52 -12.87
CA GLU A 97 -15.53 -11.78 -13.38
C GLU A 97 -14.49 -10.79 -12.84
N ALA A 98 -14.83 -9.50 -12.76
CA ALA A 98 -13.94 -8.47 -12.22
C ALA A 98 -13.67 -8.70 -10.73
N GLU A 99 -14.68 -9.02 -9.93
CA GLU A 99 -14.49 -9.35 -8.50
C GLU A 99 -13.56 -10.56 -8.31
N LYS A 100 -13.75 -11.59 -9.14
CA LYS A 100 -12.91 -12.79 -9.10
C LYS A 100 -11.47 -12.45 -9.45
N ASN A 101 -11.24 -11.63 -10.48
CA ASN A 101 -9.92 -11.17 -10.86
C ASN A 101 -9.28 -10.31 -9.76
N LEU A 102 -10.04 -9.41 -9.13
CA LEU A 102 -9.58 -8.57 -8.03
C LEU A 102 -9.13 -9.40 -6.81
N LYS A 103 -9.86 -10.46 -6.46
CA LYS A 103 -9.48 -11.41 -5.37
C LYS A 103 -8.17 -12.16 -5.67
N GLY A 104 -7.81 -12.32 -6.94
CA GLY A 104 -6.53 -12.91 -7.36
C GLY A 104 -5.35 -11.94 -7.26
N LEU A 105 -5.61 -10.64 -7.20
CA LEU A 105 -4.58 -9.62 -7.06
C LEU A 105 -4.24 -9.42 -5.59
N SER A 106 -2.95 -9.25 -5.31
CA SER A 106 -2.47 -8.93 -3.97
C SER A 106 -1.33 -7.91 -4.05
N LEU A 107 -1.48 -6.78 -3.36
CA LEU A 107 -0.44 -5.76 -3.28
C LEU A 107 0.65 -6.20 -2.29
N TYR A 108 1.89 -6.29 -2.75
CA TYR A 108 3.03 -6.71 -1.93
C TYR A 108 3.81 -5.55 -1.34
N GLY A 109 3.91 -4.45 -2.07
CA GLY A 109 4.71 -3.31 -1.68
C GLY A 109 4.47 -2.13 -2.60
N VAL A 110 4.72 -0.94 -2.07
CA VAL A 110 4.69 0.30 -2.82
C VAL A 110 6.03 0.99 -2.64
N VAL A 111 6.59 1.49 -3.75
CA VAL A 111 7.81 2.30 -3.77
C VAL A 111 7.44 3.65 -4.35
N ILE A 112 7.47 4.66 -3.50
CA ILE A 112 7.30 6.07 -3.87
C ILE A 112 8.64 6.75 -3.61
N ALA A 113 9.33 7.15 -4.67
CA ALA A 113 10.60 7.84 -4.60
C ALA A 113 10.58 9.02 -5.56
N ASN A 114 10.60 10.24 -5.01
CA ASN A 114 10.52 11.49 -5.76
C ASN A 114 9.31 11.50 -6.73
N ASP A 115 9.60 11.32 -8.02
CA ASP A 115 8.74 11.32 -9.19
C ASP A 115 8.43 9.90 -9.73
N CYS A 116 9.01 8.87 -9.12
CA CYS A 116 8.75 7.48 -9.45
C CYS A 116 7.81 6.82 -8.45
N GLN A 117 6.57 6.54 -8.90
CA GLN A 117 5.61 5.71 -8.17
C GLN A 117 5.50 4.34 -8.84
N LYS A 118 5.82 3.29 -8.08
CA LYS A 118 5.69 1.90 -8.53
C LYS A 118 5.08 1.05 -7.44
N ALA A 119 4.23 0.12 -7.84
CA ALA A 119 3.66 -0.89 -6.96
C ALA A 119 4.11 -2.28 -7.39
N LEU A 120 4.34 -3.15 -6.42
CA LEU A 120 4.64 -4.56 -6.61
C LEU A 120 3.36 -5.35 -6.38
N VAL A 121 2.78 -5.88 -7.44
CA VAL A 121 1.50 -6.61 -7.42
C VAL A 121 1.76 -8.07 -7.79
N MET A 122 1.13 -8.99 -7.06
CA MET A 122 1.13 -10.40 -7.40
C MET A 122 -0.24 -10.78 -7.94
N ASP A 123 -0.25 -11.40 -9.11
CA ASP A 123 -1.45 -11.96 -9.71
C ASP A 123 -1.43 -13.48 -9.54
N LYS A 124 -2.38 -14.01 -8.77
CA LYS A 124 -2.54 -15.46 -8.53
C LYS A 124 -3.32 -16.16 -9.64
N LEU A 125 -4.10 -15.41 -10.42
CA LEU A 125 -4.98 -15.93 -11.47
C LEU A 125 -4.33 -15.87 -12.86
N SER A 126 -3.25 -15.13 -13.03
CA SER A 126 -2.55 -14.92 -14.32
C SER A 126 -1.88 -16.15 -14.93
N LYS A 127 -2.01 -17.36 -14.37
CA LYS A 127 -1.32 -18.57 -14.85
C LYS A 127 -1.39 -18.81 -16.36
N ASN A 128 -2.38 -18.24 -17.05
CA ASN A 128 -2.56 -18.37 -18.50
C ASN A 128 -2.62 -17.05 -19.30
N ARG A 129 -2.42 -15.86 -18.69
CA ARG A 129 -2.48 -14.59 -19.45
C ARG A 129 -1.07 -14.06 -19.71
N PRO A 130 -0.51 -14.21 -20.93
CA PRO A 130 0.77 -13.58 -21.26
C PRO A 130 0.61 -12.06 -21.21
N PHE A 131 1.41 -11.39 -20.39
CA PHE A 131 1.45 -9.94 -20.36
C PHE A 131 1.94 -9.40 -21.71
N PRO A 132 1.24 -8.45 -22.35
CA PRO A 132 1.68 -7.89 -23.62
C PRO A 132 3.04 -7.23 -23.45
N GLY A 133 4.05 -7.72 -24.19
CA GLY A 133 5.40 -7.14 -24.22
C GLY A 133 6.44 -7.79 -23.30
N LYS A 134 6.09 -8.82 -22.51
CA LYS A 134 7.09 -9.63 -21.79
C LYS A 134 7.04 -11.07 -22.28
N ALA A 135 8.17 -11.58 -22.75
CA ALA A 135 8.30 -12.99 -23.09
C ALA A 135 7.94 -13.84 -21.86
N PRO A 136 7.06 -14.85 -21.99
CA PRO A 136 6.69 -15.70 -20.88
C PRO A 136 7.96 -16.33 -20.30
N ARG A 137 8.25 -16.06 -19.02
CA ARG A 137 9.36 -16.73 -18.34
C ARG A 137 8.97 -18.21 -18.23
N ARG A 138 9.60 -19.05 -19.05
CA ARG A 138 9.42 -20.51 -19.03
C ARG A 138 9.79 -21.04 -17.64
N GLY A 139 8.80 -21.21 -16.78
CA GLY A 139 8.96 -21.79 -15.45
C GLY A 139 7.59 -22.20 -14.91
N PRO A 140 7.36 -23.50 -14.63
CA PRO A 140 6.07 -23.95 -14.11
C PRO A 140 5.84 -23.38 -12.70
N GLY A 141 4.72 -22.67 -12.53
CA GLY A 141 4.08 -22.47 -11.23
C GLY A 141 4.68 -21.42 -10.29
N ARG A 142 5.37 -20.38 -10.78
CA ARG A 142 5.72 -19.25 -9.93
C ARG A 142 4.70 -18.13 -10.09
N ASP A 143 4.07 -17.74 -8.98
CA ASP A 143 3.25 -16.55 -8.92
C ASP A 143 4.06 -15.36 -9.46
N GLU A 144 3.57 -14.73 -10.52
CA GLU A 144 4.30 -13.66 -11.18
C GLU A 144 4.12 -12.38 -10.38
N THR A 145 5.19 -11.95 -9.72
CA THR A 145 5.23 -10.63 -9.09
C THR A 145 5.63 -9.59 -10.14
N LEU A 146 4.75 -8.62 -10.38
CA LEU A 146 4.87 -7.62 -11.42
C LEU A 146 5.02 -6.22 -10.80
N TRP A 147 5.96 -5.45 -11.34
CA TRP A 147 6.08 -4.03 -11.03
C TRP A 147 5.18 -3.25 -11.98
N VAL A 148 4.29 -2.44 -11.42
CA VAL A 148 3.33 -1.61 -12.17
C VAL A 148 3.44 -0.14 -11.78
N LYS A 149 3.15 0.73 -12.75
CA LYS A 149 3.11 2.19 -12.63
C LYS A 149 1.70 2.71 -12.81
N VAL A 150 1.49 3.97 -12.47
CA VAL A 150 0.26 4.70 -12.81
C VAL A 150 0.09 4.68 -14.35
N GLY A 151 -1.10 4.31 -14.81
CA GLY A 151 -1.44 4.14 -16.22
C GLY A 151 -1.15 2.75 -16.79
N ASP A 152 -0.46 1.86 -16.06
CA ASP A 152 -0.27 0.48 -16.52
C ASP A 152 -1.59 -0.30 -16.44
N VAL A 153 -1.77 -1.21 -17.40
CA VAL A 153 -2.93 -2.10 -17.50
C VAL A 153 -2.57 -3.49 -16.97
N MET A 154 -3.37 -4.00 -16.04
CA MET A 154 -3.26 -5.33 -15.41
C MET A 154 -4.53 -6.13 -15.68
N GLY A 155 -4.53 -6.93 -16.75
CA GLY A 155 -5.74 -7.64 -17.18
C GLY A 155 -6.81 -6.64 -17.61
N ASP A 156 -7.90 -6.57 -16.84
CA ASP A 156 -9.04 -5.69 -17.12
C ASP A 156 -9.01 -4.40 -16.27
N PHE A 157 -7.98 -4.24 -15.43
CA PHE A 157 -7.80 -3.10 -14.52
C PHE A 157 -6.71 -2.15 -15.02
N THR A 158 -6.93 -0.85 -14.90
CA THR A 158 -5.92 0.19 -15.15
C THR A 158 -5.54 0.87 -13.85
N VAL A 159 -4.25 1.02 -13.55
CA VAL A 159 -3.79 1.70 -12.33
C VAL A 159 -4.03 3.21 -12.46
N THR A 160 -4.88 3.78 -11.62
CA THR A 160 -5.19 5.23 -11.65
C THR A 160 -4.33 6.02 -10.68
N ALA A 161 -4.05 5.49 -9.50
CA ALA A 161 -3.23 6.15 -8.49
C ALA A 161 -2.48 5.13 -7.62
N ILE A 162 -1.32 5.53 -7.11
CA ILE A 162 -0.51 4.75 -6.17
C ILE A 162 -0.32 5.59 -4.92
N ALA A 163 -0.92 5.15 -3.82
CA ALA A 163 -0.75 5.73 -2.49
C ALA A 163 0.20 4.86 -1.65
N PRO A 164 0.73 5.36 -0.50
CA PRO A 164 1.70 4.61 0.31
C PRO A 164 1.18 3.26 0.83
N ASP A 165 -0.12 3.15 1.07
CA ASP A 165 -0.79 2.03 1.70
C ASP A 165 -1.80 1.30 0.79
N LYS A 166 -2.12 1.88 -0.37
CA LYS A 166 -3.09 1.32 -1.32
C LYS A 166 -2.79 1.70 -2.77
N ILE A 167 -3.33 0.94 -3.71
CA ILE A 167 -3.40 1.32 -5.12
C ILE A 167 -4.86 1.45 -5.54
N SER A 168 -5.16 2.46 -6.35
CA SER A 168 -6.48 2.62 -6.95
C SER A 168 -6.44 2.10 -8.39
N LEU A 169 -7.39 1.25 -8.71
CA LEU A 169 -7.55 0.57 -10.00
C LEU A 169 -8.88 0.98 -10.61
N SER A 170 -8.93 1.18 -11.92
CA SER A 170 -10.17 1.44 -12.65
C SER A 170 -10.47 0.30 -13.60
N ALA A 171 -11.70 -0.23 -13.55
CA ALA A 171 -12.22 -1.19 -14.53
C ALA A 171 -13.71 -0.94 -14.76
N GLY A 172 -14.15 -0.95 -16.02
CA GLY A 172 -15.57 -0.80 -16.35
C GLY A 172 -16.24 0.49 -15.85
N GLY A 173 -15.49 1.57 -15.62
CA GLY A 173 -16.00 2.83 -15.06
C GLY A 173 -16.11 2.86 -13.54
N ALA A 174 -15.77 1.77 -12.85
CA ALA A 174 -15.70 1.69 -11.41
C ALA A 174 -14.24 1.80 -10.92
N THR A 175 -14.06 2.30 -9.70
CA THR A 175 -12.75 2.42 -9.05
C THR A 175 -12.65 1.45 -7.87
N TYR A 176 -11.54 0.74 -7.76
CA TYR A 176 -11.27 -0.27 -6.74
C TYR A 176 -9.98 0.08 -6.01
N ASP A 177 -10.03 0.04 -4.69
CA ASP A 177 -8.85 0.26 -3.85
C ASP A 177 -8.29 -1.08 -3.37
N LEU A 178 -7.05 -1.39 -3.74
CA LEU A 178 -6.32 -2.55 -3.26
C LEU A 178 -5.30 -2.13 -2.20
N PHE A 179 -5.53 -2.54 -0.96
CA PHE A 179 -4.69 -2.18 0.18
C PHE A 179 -3.49 -3.14 0.32
N LEU A 180 -2.38 -2.61 0.84
CA LEU A 180 -1.15 -3.38 1.12
C LEU A 180 -1.38 -4.44 2.23
N HIS A 181 -2.29 -4.12 3.15
CA HIS A 181 -2.68 -4.97 4.27
C HIS A 181 -4.19 -5.06 4.31
N ASP A 182 -4.73 -6.05 3.61
CA ASP A 182 -6.11 -6.44 3.81
C ASP A 182 -6.23 -7.10 5.19
N LYS A 183 -6.89 -6.41 6.14
CA LYS A 183 -7.09 -6.91 7.51
C LYS A 183 -7.93 -8.18 7.52
N GLU A 184 -8.77 -8.38 6.51
CA GLU A 184 -9.64 -9.54 6.40
C GLU A 184 -8.90 -10.76 5.85
N ASN A 185 -7.77 -10.55 5.17
CA ASN A 185 -6.91 -11.59 4.61
C ASN A 185 -5.47 -11.49 5.14
N PRO A 186 -5.24 -11.76 6.44
CA PRO A 186 -3.89 -11.75 6.99
C PRO A 186 -3.02 -12.74 6.23
N LYS A 187 -1.96 -12.23 5.61
CA LYS A 187 -1.02 -13.04 4.84
C LYS A 187 -0.45 -14.14 5.74
N SER A 188 -0.84 -15.39 5.47
CA SER A 188 -0.26 -16.57 6.10
C SER A 188 1.23 -16.60 5.79
N ARG A 189 2.05 -16.08 6.71
CA ARG A 189 3.49 -16.28 6.66
C ARG A 189 3.69 -17.77 6.81
N SER A 190 4.23 -18.43 5.78
CA SER A 190 4.75 -19.77 5.97
C SER A 190 5.71 -19.69 7.14
N THR A 191 5.42 -20.43 8.20
CA THR A 191 6.34 -20.59 9.32
C THR A 191 7.64 -21.04 8.71
N VAL A 192 8.61 -20.13 8.64
CA VAL A 192 9.97 -20.44 8.21
C VAL A 192 10.38 -21.54 9.17
N LYS A 193 10.50 -22.77 8.67
CA LYS A 193 11.10 -23.86 9.44
C LYS A 193 12.51 -23.38 9.72
N THR A 194 12.72 -22.83 10.92
CA THR A 194 14.03 -22.47 11.42
C THR A 194 14.85 -23.74 11.32
N ALA A 195 15.75 -23.78 10.34
CA ALA A 195 16.69 -24.87 10.20
C ALA A 195 17.44 -24.97 11.54
N SER A 196 17.58 -26.21 12.00
CA SER A 196 18.22 -26.59 13.25
C SER A 196 19.49 -25.79 13.52
N ALA A 197 19.70 -25.48 14.80
CA ALA A 197 20.85 -24.84 15.44
C ALA A 197 22.10 -24.59 14.58
N PRO A 198 22.72 -23.39 14.67
CA PRO A 198 23.95 -23.09 13.96
C PRO A 198 25.04 -24.10 14.33
N THR A 199 25.53 -24.85 13.34
CA THR A 199 26.71 -25.70 13.50
C THR A 199 27.92 -24.79 13.73
N VAL A 200 28.35 -24.68 14.99
CA VAL A 200 29.60 -24.01 15.37
C VAL A 200 30.75 -24.88 14.86
N VAL A 201 31.35 -24.48 13.74
CA VAL A 201 32.61 -25.06 13.28
C VAL A 201 33.73 -24.41 14.10
N VAL A 202 34.14 -25.07 15.19
CA VAL A 202 35.35 -24.71 15.93
C VAL A 202 36.55 -25.06 15.06
N ARG A 203 37.26 -24.05 14.55
CA ARG A 203 38.56 -24.23 13.90
C ARG A 203 39.67 -24.17 14.94
N GLY A 204 40.21 -25.34 15.27
CA GLY A 204 41.58 -25.51 15.78
C GLY A 204 41.75 -25.42 17.29
N GLY A 205 42.36 -26.46 17.85
CA GLY A 205 42.99 -26.44 19.18
C GLY A 205 42.36 -27.39 20.18
N ASP A 206 43.01 -28.56 20.34
CA ASP A 206 42.91 -29.52 21.43
C ASP A 206 41.57 -30.21 21.71
N LEU A 207 41.58 -31.54 21.50
CA LEU A 207 40.56 -32.50 21.88
C LEU A 207 40.39 -32.55 23.41
N PRO A 208 39.24 -32.19 23.99
CA PRO A 208 38.86 -32.64 25.31
C PRO A 208 38.07 -33.95 25.15
N ARG A 209 38.59 -34.98 25.79
CA ARG A 209 37.98 -36.30 26.01
C ARG A 209 36.47 -36.19 26.34
N PRO A 210 35.59 -36.97 25.69
CA PRO A 210 34.16 -36.90 25.94
C PRO A 210 33.81 -37.40 27.35
N ALA A 211 33.08 -36.58 28.10
CA ALA A 211 32.42 -36.97 29.35
C ALA A 211 31.11 -37.73 29.03
N PRO A 212 30.74 -38.75 29.83
CA PRO A 212 29.58 -39.59 29.57
C PRO A 212 28.25 -38.85 29.72
N ALA A 213 27.29 -39.29 28.92
CA ALA A 213 25.96 -38.75 28.76
C ALA A 213 25.19 -38.63 30.08
N SER A 214 24.67 -37.43 30.35
CA SER A 214 23.66 -37.21 31.39
C SER A 214 22.27 -37.33 30.77
N THR A 215 21.59 -38.41 31.13
CA THR A 215 20.17 -38.67 30.86
C THR A 215 19.30 -37.90 31.86
N THR A 216 18.49 -36.95 31.40
CA THR A 216 17.34 -36.37 32.13
C THR A 216 16.64 -35.39 31.18
N GLN A 217 15.32 -35.22 31.07
CA GLN A 217 14.12 -35.84 31.64
C GLN A 217 12.94 -35.18 30.87
N PRO A 218 11.82 -35.87 30.57
CA PRO A 218 10.70 -35.25 29.85
C PRO A 218 9.98 -34.22 30.73
N ALA A 219 10.02 -32.94 30.34
CA ALA A 219 9.31 -31.87 31.03
C ALA A 219 7.79 -31.96 30.81
N ALA A 220 7.07 -31.82 31.91
CA ALA A 220 5.66 -32.12 32.07
C ALA A 220 4.73 -31.15 31.33
N LYS A 221 3.58 -31.72 30.96
CA LYS A 221 2.38 -31.11 30.39
C LYS A 221 1.85 -29.97 31.28
N PRO A 222 1.67 -28.73 30.76
CA PRO A 222 1.08 -27.65 31.55
C PRO A 222 -0.41 -27.90 31.81
N ARG A 223 -0.77 -27.69 33.09
CA ARG A 223 -2.10 -27.86 33.68
C ARG A 223 -3.01 -26.68 33.29
N PRO A 224 -4.31 -26.90 32.99
CA PRO A 224 -5.25 -25.83 32.70
C PRO A 224 -5.56 -25.01 33.96
N VAL A 225 -5.40 -23.69 33.85
CA VAL A 225 -5.83 -22.73 34.89
C VAL A 225 -7.35 -22.61 34.88
N SER A 226 -7.90 -22.77 36.06
CA SER A 226 -9.31 -22.80 36.42
C SER A 226 -9.94 -21.41 36.25
N ALA A 227 -11.14 -21.39 35.66
CA ALA A 227 -12.01 -20.24 35.60
C ALA A 227 -12.37 -19.75 37.01
N SER A 228 -12.02 -18.51 37.32
CA SER A 228 -12.55 -17.82 38.50
C SER A 228 -13.93 -17.27 38.18
N ARG A 229 -14.89 -17.67 39.01
CA ARG A 229 -16.31 -17.36 39.01
C ARG A 229 -16.57 -16.42 40.17
N GLN A 230 -16.90 -15.16 39.91
CA GLN A 230 -17.38 -14.17 40.89
C GLN A 230 -17.80 -12.93 40.09
N GLY A 231 -18.95 -12.29 40.22
CA GLY A 231 -20.21 -12.46 40.96
C GLY A 231 -21.23 -11.60 40.17
N GLY A 232 -22.55 -11.86 40.20
CA GLY A 232 -23.33 -12.02 41.41
C GLY A 232 -23.67 -10.66 42.04
N GLY A 233 -24.22 -9.72 41.25
CA GLY A 233 -24.70 -8.42 41.73
C GLY A 233 -26.19 -8.28 41.44
N ALA A 234 -27.01 -8.71 42.38
CA ALA A 234 -28.45 -8.45 42.44
C ALA A 234 -28.71 -7.07 43.07
N GLY A 235 -29.75 -6.40 42.59
CA GLY A 235 -30.28 -5.14 43.15
C GLY A 235 -30.40 -4.08 42.05
N THR A 236 -31.51 -3.39 41.82
CA THR A 236 -32.75 -3.29 42.57
C THR A 236 -33.80 -2.78 41.59
N ALA A 237 -34.99 -3.39 41.61
CA ALA A 237 -36.15 -2.90 40.89
C ALA A 237 -36.60 -1.55 41.50
N LEU A 238 -36.65 -0.49 40.69
CA LEU A 238 -37.42 0.71 41.00
C LEU A 238 -38.43 0.99 39.89
N LYS A 239 -39.67 0.67 40.26
CA LYS A 239 -41.00 1.19 39.89
C LYS A 239 -41.07 2.27 38.78
N PRO A 240 -41.99 2.12 37.80
CA PRO A 240 -42.27 3.13 36.79
C PRO A 240 -43.10 4.27 37.40
N ALA A 241 -42.62 5.50 37.28
CA ALA A 241 -43.41 6.70 37.55
C ALA A 241 -43.97 7.20 36.22
N SER A 242 -45.25 6.91 36.01
CA SER A 242 -46.12 7.55 35.04
C SER A 242 -46.19 9.05 35.33
N GLY A 243 -45.90 9.87 34.33
CA GLY A 243 -45.92 11.33 34.47
C GLY A 243 -46.03 12.01 33.12
N THR A 244 -47.20 11.92 32.51
CA THR A 244 -47.68 12.89 31.51
C THR A 244 -47.85 14.24 32.21
N PRO A 245 -47.38 15.33 31.60
CA PRO A 245 -48.29 16.42 31.26
C PRO A 245 -48.13 16.88 29.81
N ALA A 246 -49.22 17.47 29.33
CA ALA A 246 -49.50 17.83 27.96
C ALA A 246 -49.00 19.26 27.61
N PRO A 247 -49.62 19.98 26.67
CA PRO A 247 -49.00 20.49 25.46
C PRO A 247 -48.57 21.97 25.55
N GLY A 248 -47.52 22.35 24.83
CA GLY A 248 -47.07 23.73 24.79
C GLY A 248 -46.12 24.01 23.63
N GLN A 249 -46.68 24.18 22.43
CA GLN A 249 -46.04 24.98 21.40
C GLN A 249 -45.74 26.38 21.93
N PRO A 250 -44.58 26.93 21.58
CA PRO A 250 -44.59 28.24 20.96
C PRO A 250 -44.02 28.14 19.54
N ALA A 251 -44.86 28.53 18.59
CA ALA A 251 -44.44 28.91 17.25
C ALA A 251 -43.53 30.13 17.37
N VAL A 252 -42.26 30.03 16.93
CA VAL A 252 -41.42 31.20 16.71
C VAL A 252 -40.56 31.01 15.45
N ALA A 253 -40.89 31.87 14.48
CA ALA A 253 -40.03 32.49 13.47
C ALA A 253 -39.17 31.62 12.57
N SER A 254 -39.71 31.43 11.37
CA SER A 254 -39.03 31.64 10.09
C SER A 254 -37.82 32.59 10.22
N GLY A 255 -36.62 32.04 10.09
CA GLY A 255 -35.35 32.76 10.21
C GLY A 255 -34.35 32.26 9.18
N LYS A 256 -34.27 32.99 8.06
CA LYS A 256 -33.13 33.13 7.15
C LYS A 256 -32.35 31.86 6.79
N ALA A 257 -32.56 31.42 5.55
CA ALA A 257 -31.59 30.70 4.75
C ALA A 257 -30.17 31.28 4.91
N ALA A 258 -29.35 30.60 5.70
CA ALA A 258 -27.92 30.82 5.75
C ALA A 258 -27.35 30.33 4.41
N ARG A 259 -26.99 31.30 3.56
CA ARG A 259 -26.16 31.08 2.38
C ARG A 259 -24.87 30.40 2.83
N ASN A 260 -24.67 29.19 2.36
CA ASN A 260 -23.44 28.43 2.49
C ASN A 260 -22.29 29.23 1.82
N PRO A 261 -21.27 29.72 2.54
CA PRO A 261 -20.18 30.52 1.95
C PRO A 261 -19.13 29.67 1.21
N PHE A 262 -19.32 28.35 1.10
CA PHE A 262 -18.39 27.42 0.43
C PHE A 262 -18.84 27.00 -0.97
N GLN A 263 -19.57 27.85 -1.69
CA GLN A 263 -19.63 27.72 -3.15
C GLN A 263 -18.30 28.16 -3.74
N HIS A 264 -17.41 27.20 -3.93
CA HIS A 264 -16.23 27.38 -4.77
C HIS A 264 -16.66 27.88 -6.15
N PRO A 265 -15.96 28.88 -6.74
CA PRO A 265 -16.24 29.32 -8.10
C PRO A 265 -16.07 28.13 -9.04
N ALA A 266 -17.11 27.87 -9.83
CA ALA A 266 -17.04 26.98 -10.98
C ALA A 266 -15.87 27.44 -11.86
N ALA A 267 -14.78 26.67 -11.84
CA ALA A 267 -13.70 26.84 -12.79
C ALA A 267 -14.31 26.61 -14.18
N ALA A 268 -14.26 27.66 -14.99
CA ALA A 268 -14.67 27.65 -16.38
C ALA A 268 -14.09 26.41 -17.07
N GLN A 269 -14.97 25.52 -17.53
CA GLN A 269 -14.60 24.51 -18.51
C GLN A 269 -14.08 25.25 -19.74
N PRO A 270 -12.84 24.99 -20.20
CA PRO A 270 -12.43 25.48 -21.50
C PRO A 270 -13.33 24.85 -22.56
N SER A 271 -14.03 25.73 -23.27
CA SER A 271 -14.80 25.45 -24.47
C SER A 271 -14.08 24.46 -25.38
N ALA A 272 -14.81 23.44 -25.80
CA ALA A 272 -14.43 22.46 -26.80
C ALA A 272 -13.85 23.16 -28.05
N GLY A 273 -12.53 23.25 -28.10
CA GLY A 273 -11.78 23.56 -29.30
C GLY A 273 -11.95 22.41 -30.28
N ALA A 274 -12.56 22.71 -31.41
CA ALA A 274 -12.71 21.83 -32.55
C ALA A 274 -11.35 21.23 -32.96
N VAL A 275 -11.10 19.98 -32.57
CA VAL A 275 -10.02 19.19 -33.15
C VAL A 275 -10.53 18.71 -34.50
N ALA A 276 -10.09 19.42 -35.53
CA ALA A 276 -10.22 19.05 -36.92
C ALA A 276 -9.84 17.58 -37.11
N ARG A 277 -10.77 16.83 -37.72
CA ARG A 277 -10.55 15.47 -38.22
C ARG A 277 -9.42 15.48 -39.25
N SER A 278 -8.18 15.29 -38.81
CA SER A 278 -7.09 14.91 -39.68
C SER A 278 -7.19 13.41 -39.97
N ARG A 279 -7.88 13.07 -41.06
CA ARG A 279 -7.71 11.78 -41.74
C ARG A 279 -6.31 11.77 -42.39
N GLY A 280 -5.29 11.56 -41.57
CA GLY A 280 -3.93 11.30 -42.01
C GLY A 280 -3.77 9.83 -42.37
N ASN A 281 -3.48 9.56 -43.63
CA ASN A 281 -3.23 8.24 -44.19
C ASN A 281 -2.16 7.47 -43.40
N ALA A 282 -2.53 6.34 -42.80
CA ALA A 282 -1.65 5.47 -42.01
C ALA A 282 -0.63 4.66 -42.85
N SER A 283 -0.36 5.02 -44.09
CA SER A 283 0.47 4.23 -45.01
C SER A 283 1.94 4.70 -45.12
N GLU A 284 2.34 5.80 -44.47
CA GLU A 284 3.69 6.36 -44.69
C GLU A 284 4.66 6.26 -43.49
N ALA A 285 4.15 6.10 -42.26
CA ALA A 285 4.98 5.98 -41.06
C ALA A 285 5.75 4.63 -40.93
N ALA A 286 5.47 3.65 -41.80
CA ALA A 286 6.17 2.36 -41.81
C ALA A 286 7.53 2.39 -42.53
N LYS A 287 7.91 3.49 -43.20
CA LYS A 287 9.14 3.56 -44.00
C LYS A 287 10.39 4.04 -43.26
N THR A 288 10.27 4.61 -42.06
CA THR A 288 11.39 5.30 -41.39
C THR A 288 11.81 4.71 -40.05
N ASN A 289 11.33 3.52 -39.66
CA ASN A 289 11.79 2.86 -38.44
C ASN A 289 12.84 1.75 -38.75
N PRO A 290 14.14 1.99 -38.53
CA PRO A 290 15.20 1.04 -38.89
C PRO A 290 15.08 -0.30 -38.17
N PHE A 291 14.41 -0.32 -37.01
CA PHE A 291 14.19 -1.53 -36.22
C PHE A 291 13.25 -2.53 -36.92
N LEU A 292 12.17 -2.05 -37.54
CA LEU A 292 11.23 -2.90 -38.28
C LEU A 292 11.88 -3.48 -39.55
N ARG A 293 12.81 -2.74 -40.17
CA ARG A 293 13.59 -3.22 -41.32
C ARG A 293 14.53 -4.36 -40.92
N ALA A 294 15.16 -4.29 -39.74
CA ALA A 294 16.00 -5.36 -39.20
C ALA A 294 15.19 -6.64 -38.89
N LEU A 295 13.97 -6.51 -38.37
CA LEU A 295 13.08 -7.64 -38.09
C LEU A 295 12.55 -8.31 -39.37
N ARG A 296 12.24 -7.52 -40.42
CA ARG A 296 11.80 -8.06 -41.72
C ARG A 296 12.94 -8.82 -42.44
N ASN A 297 14.17 -8.32 -42.37
CA ASN A 297 15.33 -9.00 -42.95
C ASN A 297 15.69 -10.32 -42.24
N ARG A 298 15.30 -10.48 -40.97
CA ARG A 298 15.50 -11.73 -40.22
C ARG A 298 14.37 -12.76 -40.39
N GLY A 299 13.37 -12.48 -41.23
CA GLY A 299 12.26 -13.42 -41.48
C GLY A 299 11.30 -13.59 -40.30
N ILE A 300 11.35 -12.72 -39.30
CA ILE A 300 10.51 -12.80 -38.09
C ILE A 300 9.06 -12.36 -38.38
N ILE A 301 8.88 -11.48 -39.37
CA ILE A 301 7.55 -10.98 -39.78
C ILE A 301 7.23 -11.57 -41.17
N PRO A 302 6.10 -12.28 -41.34
CA PRO A 302 5.69 -12.79 -42.64
C PRO A 302 5.47 -11.63 -43.62
N LYS A 303 5.95 -11.79 -44.86
CA LYS A 303 5.67 -10.83 -45.92
C LYS A 303 4.18 -10.93 -46.26
N GLN A 304 3.42 -9.86 -46.00
CA GLN A 304 2.19 -9.61 -46.74
C GLN A 304 2.52 -9.26 -48.19
#